data_AF-A0A0B7BEU3-F1
#
_entry.id   AF-A0A0B7BEU3-F1
#
_cell.length_a   1.000
_cell.length_b   1.000
_cell.length_c   1.000
_cell.angle_alpha   90.00
_cell.angle_beta   90.00
_cell.angle_gamma   90.00
#
_symmetry.space_group_name_H-M   'P 1'
#
loop_
_entity.id
_entity.type
_entity.pdbx_description
1 polymer ?
#
loop_
_entity_poly.entity_id
_entity_poly.type
_entity_poly.pdbx_seq_one_letter_code
_entity_poly.pdbx_strand_id
1 'polypeptide(L)'
;GKLDNSPKPVNWDAVVLTCSNKAWTQTLQHELDIYYAKGYLGKDLIHLVVEDPKSNVGSGGATLNALLTVVEYMSARRGFTVINADVLQGANILIMHTGRNYTYEACTRPFVTLPAVRDSPEYDGLVFNFDLIFSIITRKIGIYAQPGIWVCSTDIVVSVPDSLDLETAFEQCDVCVVSIPMSPKLLRDHGVYKLDSKGY
;
A
#
# COMPACT_ATOMS: atom_id res chain seq x y z
N GLY A 1 16.22 -0.62 32.08
CA GLY A 1 15.97 -0.29 30.68
C GLY A 1 14.49 -0.06 30.52
N LYS A 2 14.07 1.14 30.11
CA LYS A 2 12.67 1.38 29.75
C LYS A 2 12.43 0.61 28.45
N LEU A 3 11.49 -0.34 28.47
CA LEU A 3 10.94 -0.89 27.25
C LEU A 3 10.40 0.29 26.46
N ASP A 4 10.90 0.47 25.24
CA ASP A 4 10.39 1.46 24.31
C ASP A 4 8.95 1.07 23.96
N ASN A 5 7.99 1.81 24.50
CA ASN A 5 6.55 1.63 24.28
C ASN A 5 6.09 2.33 22.99
N SER A 6 7.02 2.72 22.10
CA SER A 6 6.65 3.26 20.79
C SER A 6 5.89 2.20 19.97
N PRO A 7 4.81 2.59 19.27
CA PRO A 7 4.06 1.66 18.44
C PRO A 7 4.98 1.08 17.35
N LYS A 8 5.00 -0.25 17.24
CA LYS A 8 5.82 -0.95 16.26
C LYS A 8 5.23 -0.75 14.86
N PRO A 9 6.06 -0.63 13.81
CA PRO A 9 5.60 -0.63 12.43
C PRO A 9 4.76 -1.88 12.12
N VAL A 10 3.78 -1.73 11.23
CA VAL A 10 2.97 -2.86 10.73
C VAL A 10 3.89 -3.91 10.11
N ASN A 11 3.70 -5.17 10.49
CA ASN A 11 4.38 -6.30 9.87
C ASN A 11 3.50 -6.87 8.75
N TRP A 12 3.88 -6.62 7.50
CA TRP A 12 3.11 -7.04 6.33
C TRP A 12 3.36 -8.50 5.96
N ASP A 13 2.29 -9.25 5.70
CA ASP A 13 2.37 -10.59 5.10
C ASP A 13 2.45 -10.52 3.57
N ALA A 14 1.86 -9.46 2.98
CA ALA A 14 1.96 -9.20 1.56
C ALA A 14 1.99 -7.70 1.22
N VAL A 15 2.82 -7.34 0.24
CA VAL A 15 2.85 -6.02 -0.40
C VAL A 15 2.69 -6.22 -1.91
N VAL A 16 1.66 -5.60 -2.48
CA VAL A 16 1.28 -5.80 -3.88
C VAL A 16 1.22 -4.48 -4.61
N LEU A 17 1.81 -4.43 -5.80
CA LEU A 17 1.57 -3.36 -6.76
C LEU A 17 0.61 -3.87 -7.83
N THR A 18 -0.54 -3.23 -8.04
CA THR A 18 -1.37 -3.57 -9.21
C THR A 18 -0.81 -2.89 -10.45
N CYS A 19 -0.83 -3.54 -11.61
CA CYS A 19 -0.25 -3.01 -12.85
C CYS A 19 -1.26 -3.05 -13.99
N SER A 20 -1.73 -1.87 -14.40
CA SER A 20 -2.68 -1.73 -15.51
C SER A 20 -2.02 -1.88 -16.89
N ASN A 21 -0.71 -1.68 -16.98
CA ASN A 21 0.06 -1.78 -18.21
C ASN A 21 1.11 -2.87 -18.13
N LYS A 22 0.84 -3.99 -18.81
CA LYS A 22 1.66 -5.20 -18.82
C LYS A 22 3.11 -5.00 -19.25
N ALA A 23 3.40 -3.94 -20.02
CA ALA A 23 4.76 -3.61 -20.40
C ALA A 23 5.65 -3.26 -19.19
N TRP A 24 5.06 -2.78 -18.08
CA TRP A 24 5.78 -2.39 -16.88
C TRP A 24 5.89 -3.49 -15.84
N THR A 25 5.10 -4.57 -15.92
CA THR A 25 5.02 -5.61 -14.88
C THR A 25 6.38 -6.10 -14.42
N GLN A 26 7.24 -6.49 -15.37
CA GLN A 26 8.57 -7.04 -15.06
C GLN A 26 9.50 -5.99 -14.45
N THR A 27 9.47 -4.75 -14.95
CA THR A 27 10.27 -3.65 -14.41
C THR A 27 9.86 -3.32 -13.00
N LEU A 28 8.56 -3.21 -12.73
CA LEU A 28 8.03 -2.93 -11.40
C LEU A 28 8.33 -4.07 -10.43
N GLN A 29 8.25 -5.32 -10.89
CA GLN A 29 8.62 -6.48 -10.09
C GLN A 29 10.10 -6.41 -9.72
N HIS A 30 10.97 -6.09 -10.68
CA HIS A 30 12.40 -5.97 -10.42
C HIS A 30 12.72 -4.88 -9.38
N GLU A 31 12.08 -3.71 -9.48
CA GLU A 31 12.23 -2.66 -8.46
C GLU A 31 11.77 -3.18 -7.08
N LEU A 32 10.61 -3.84 -7.00
CA LEU A 32 10.11 -4.41 -5.75
C LEU A 32 11.01 -5.51 -5.18
N ASP A 33 11.62 -6.33 -6.04
CA ASP A 33 12.60 -7.36 -5.65
C ASP A 33 13.85 -6.72 -5.03
N ILE A 34 14.32 -5.58 -5.56
CA ILE A 34 15.44 -4.82 -4.98
C ILE A 34 15.09 -4.37 -3.56
N TYR A 35 13.87 -3.90 -3.33
CA TYR A 35 13.40 -3.53 -1.99
C TYR A 35 13.34 -4.71 -1.02
N TYR A 36 12.86 -5.86 -1.49
CA TYR A 36 12.86 -7.09 -0.70
C TYR A 36 14.29 -7.56 -0.39
N ALA A 37 15.19 -7.57 -1.37
CA ALA A 37 16.58 -7.99 -1.21
C ALA A 37 17.36 -7.08 -0.25
N LYS A 38 17.04 -5.78 -0.21
CA LYS A 38 17.58 -4.83 0.76
C LYS A 38 16.98 -4.98 2.17
N GLY A 39 15.95 -5.80 2.32
CA GLY A 39 15.24 -6.03 3.60
C GLY A 39 14.26 -4.91 3.98
N TYR A 40 13.99 -3.95 3.10
CA TYR A 40 13.13 -2.79 3.43
C TYR A 40 11.68 -3.17 3.69
N LEU A 41 11.18 -4.18 2.97
CA LEU A 41 9.79 -4.64 3.09
C LEU A 41 9.58 -5.56 4.30
N GLY A 42 10.65 -6.10 4.88
CA GLY A 42 10.62 -7.18 5.85
C GLY A 42 11.14 -8.51 5.29
N LYS A 43 11.09 -9.57 6.10
CA LYS A 43 11.47 -10.94 5.72
C LYS A 43 10.24 -11.79 5.52
N ASP A 44 10.37 -12.81 4.68
CA ASP A 44 9.35 -13.85 4.46
C ASP A 44 7.96 -13.34 4.03
N LEU A 45 7.85 -12.11 3.52
CA LEU A 45 6.60 -11.59 2.95
C LEU A 45 6.41 -12.00 1.49
N ILE A 46 5.17 -11.88 1.01
CA ILE A 46 4.81 -11.97 -0.40
C ILE A 46 4.96 -10.57 -1.02
N HIS A 47 5.82 -10.39 -2.01
CA HIS A 47 5.97 -9.12 -2.74
C HIS A 47 5.73 -9.36 -4.23
N LEU A 48 4.63 -8.83 -4.76
CA LEU A 48 4.18 -9.15 -6.11
C LEU A 48 3.71 -7.92 -6.87
N VAL A 49 3.96 -7.91 -8.17
CA VAL A 49 3.27 -7.03 -9.12
C VAL A 49 2.21 -7.85 -9.84
N VAL A 50 0.96 -7.45 -9.69
CA VAL A 50 -0.19 -8.17 -10.25
C VAL A 50 -0.74 -7.39 -11.44
N GLU A 51 -0.70 -8.02 -12.61
CA GLU A 51 -1.32 -7.46 -13.82
C GLU A 51 -2.83 -7.41 -13.69
N ASP A 52 -3.43 -6.30 -14.12
CA ASP A 52 -4.87 -6.23 -14.30
C ASP A 52 -5.32 -7.24 -15.38
N PRO A 53 -6.42 -7.97 -15.15
CA PRO A 53 -6.84 -9.04 -16.06
C PRO A 53 -7.30 -8.49 -17.42
N LYS A 54 -7.73 -7.23 -17.46
CA LYS A 54 -8.09 -6.48 -18.66
C LYS A 54 -7.69 -5.01 -18.49
N SER A 55 -7.58 -4.28 -19.59
CA SER A 55 -7.46 -2.83 -19.52
C SER A 55 -8.73 -2.21 -18.93
N ASN A 56 -8.57 -1.14 -18.13
CA ASN A 56 -9.66 -0.36 -17.54
C ASN A 56 -10.62 -1.16 -16.63
N VAL A 57 -10.14 -2.18 -15.90
CA VAL A 57 -10.93 -2.92 -14.89
C VAL A 57 -11.39 -2.05 -13.71
N GLY A 58 -10.82 -0.86 -13.55
CA GLY A 58 -11.05 0.02 -12.42
C GLY A 58 -10.32 -0.45 -11.15
N SER A 59 -10.19 0.43 -10.16
CA SER A 59 -9.48 0.14 -8.91
C SER A 59 -10.07 -1.02 -8.14
N GLY A 60 -11.41 -1.14 -8.09
CA GLY A 60 -12.08 -2.26 -7.42
C GLY A 60 -11.78 -3.62 -8.08
N GLY A 61 -11.77 -3.68 -9.41
CA GLY A 61 -11.42 -4.89 -10.14
C GLY A 61 -9.95 -5.27 -9.97
N ALA A 62 -9.05 -4.29 -10.03
CA ALA A 62 -7.63 -4.47 -9.75
C ALA A 62 -7.39 -4.95 -8.30
N THR A 63 -8.12 -4.40 -7.32
CA THR A 63 -8.05 -4.79 -5.91
C THR A 63 -8.45 -6.24 -5.72
N LEU A 64 -9.60 -6.65 -6.28
CA LEU A 64 -10.10 -8.01 -6.14
C LEU A 64 -9.15 -9.02 -6.80
N ASN A 65 -8.61 -8.68 -7.97
CA ASN A 65 -7.63 -9.52 -8.65
C ASN A 65 -6.34 -9.68 -7.83
N ALA A 66 -5.79 -8.57 -7.34
CA ALA A 66 -4.62 -8.58 -6.47
C ALA A 66 -4.84 -9.41 -5.19
N LEU A 67 -6.00 -9.22 -4.54
CA LEU A 67 -6.37 -9.98 -3.35
C LEU A 67 -6.48 -11.47 -3.66
N LEU A 68 -7.15 -11.85 -4.75
CA LEU A 68 -7.27 -13.24 -5.18
C LEU A 68 -5.89 -13.88 -5.38
N THR A 69 -4.99 -13.19 -6.08
CA THR A 69 -3.61 -13.66 -6.29
C THR A 69 -2.87 -13.82 -4.95
N VAL A 70 -2.96 -12.85 -4.04
CA VAL A 70 -2.31 -12.98 -2.72
C VAL A 70 -2.85 -14.16 -1.93
N VAL A 71 -4.17 -14.35 -1.91
CA VAL A 71 -4.80 -15.47 -1.19
C VAL A 71 -4.35 -16.80 -1.78
N GLU A 72 -4.21 -16.91 -3.10
CA GLU A 72 -3.65 -18.10 -3.75
C GLU A 72 -2.21 -18.39 -3.26
N TYR A 73 -1.33 -17.39 -3.28
CA TYR A 73 0.05 -17.53 -2.79
C TYR A 73 0.11 -17.89 -1.30
N MET A 74 -0.71 -17.24 -0.47
CA MET A 74 -0.81 -17.54 0.97
C MET A 74 -1.34 -18.95 1.20
N SER A 75 -2.33 -19.39 0.42
CA SER A 75 -2.89 -20.73 0.50
C SER A 75 -1.83 -21.78 0.18
N ALA A 76 -1.10 -21.58 -0.93
CA ALA A 76 -0.02 -22.46 -1.34
C ALA A 76 1.12 -22.52 -0.29
N ARG A 77 1.51 -21.38 0.29
CA ARG A 77 2.53 -21.33 1.37
C ARG A 77 2.11 -22.10 2.62
N ARG A 78 0.82 -22.18 2.92
CA ARG A 78 0.28 -22.99 4.03
C ARG A 78 -0.02 -24.45 3.65
N GLY A 79 0.31 -24.86 2.41
CA GLY A 79 0.15 -26.24 1.94
C GLY A 79 -1.28 -26.60 1.52
N PHE A 80 -2.17 -25.62 1.34
CA PHE A 80 -3.49 -25.87 0.77
C PHE A 80 -3.40 -26.13 -0.74
N THR A 81 -4.23 -27.03 -1.24
CA THR A 81 -4.33 -27.37 -2.67
C THR A 81 -5.40 -26.55 -3.42
N VAL A 82 -6.17 -25.76 -2.68
CA VAL A 82 -7.22 -24.86 -3.17
C VAL A 82 -7.09 -23.50 -2.49
N ILE A 83 -7.66 -22.47 -3.10
CA ILE A 83 -7.75 -21.14 -2.50
C ILE A 83 -8.58 -21.24 -1.22
N ASN A 84 -8.00 -20.86 -0.08
CA ASN A 84 -8.66 -20.85 1.21
C ASN A 84 -8.71 -19.42 1.78
N ALA A 85 -9.91 -18.91 2.05
CA ALA A 85 -10.11 -17.58 2.62
C ALA A 85 -9.60 -17.45 4.07
N ASP A 86 -9.47 -18.56 4.81
CA ASP A 86 -8.98 -18.57 6.20
C ASP A 86 -7.55 -18.00 6.32
N VAL A 87 -6.80 -17.96 5.22
CA VAL A 87 -5.46 -17.34 5.20
C VAL A 87 -5.48 -15.83 5.41
N LEU A 88 -6.64 -15.19 5.19
CA LEU A 88 -6.85 -13.76 5.44
C LEU A 88 -7.00 -13.45 6.94
N GLN A 89 -7.36 -14.44 7.77
CA GLN A 89 -7.55 -14.20 9.19
C GLN A 89 -6.22 -13.81 9.85
N GLY A 90 -6.17 -12.59 10.37
CA GLY A 90 -4.97 -12.02 11.01
C GLY A 90 -3.89 -11.57 10.04
N ALA A 91 -4.15 -11.56 8.72
CA ALA A 91 -3.17 -11.15 7.72
C ALA A 91 -3.13 -9.62 7.54
N ASN A 92 -1.93 -9.06 7.37
CA ASN A 92 -1.71 -7.69 6.95
C ASN A 92 -1.31 -7.65 5.48
N ILE A 93 -2.18 -7.12 4.63
CA ILE A 93 -1.97 -7.06 3.18
C ILE A 93 -2.03 -5.60 2.73
N LEU A 94 -0.98 -5.12 2.06
CA LEU A 94 -0.96 -3.80 1.43
C LEU A 94 -1.06 -3.95 -0.09
N ILE A 95 -2.09 -3.35 -0.69
CA ILE A 95 -2.29 -3.24 -2.12
C ILE A 95 -2.12 -1.78 -2.53
N MET A 96 -1.15 -1.51 -3.39
CA MET A 96 -0.90 -0.17 -3.92
C MET A 96 -1.21 -0.18 -5.42
N HIS A 97 -2.17 0.62 -5.82
CA HIS A 97 -2.50 0.78 -7.23
C HIS A 97 -1.45 1.63 -7.93
N THR A 98 -0.70 1.03 -8.85
CA THR A 98 0.03 1.83 -9.85
C THR A 98 -1.01 2.44 -10.76
N GLY A 99 -1.04 3.77 -10.81
CA GLY A 99 -2.10 4.47 -11.51
C GLY A 99 -1.90 4.45 -13.01
N ARG A 100 -2.27 5.57 -13.64
CA ARG A 100 -2.35 5.65 -15.10
C ARG A 100 -0.96 5.73 -15.71
N ASN A 101 -0.84 5.40 -16.99
CA ASN A 101 0.35 5.76 -17.76
C ASN A 101 0.35 7.27 -17.99
N TYR A 102 1.44 7.95 -17.64
CA TYR A 102 1.64 9.35 -17.98
C TYR A 102 2.71 9.51 -19.07
N THR A 103 2.62 10.59 -19.83
CA THR A 103 3.58 10.89 -20.89
C THR A 103 4.95 11.16 -20.26
N TYR A 104 6.00 10.56 -20.80
CA TYR A 104 7.40 10.69 -20.35
C TYR A 104 7.72 10.11 -18.96
N GLU A 105 6.96 9.14 -18.48
CA GLU A 105 7.34 8.40 -17.26
C GLU A 105 8.54 7.47 -17.50
N ALA A 106 9.53 7.56 -16.62
CA ALA A 106 10.71 6.70 -16.65
C ALA A 106 10.43 5.30 -16.06
N CYS A 107 9.72 5.22 -14.93
CA CYS A 107 9.41 3.95 -14.24
C CYS A 107 8.10 4.03 -13.44
N THR A 108 7.03 4.56 -14.05
CA THR A 108 5.70 4.76 -13.43
C THR A 108 5.73 5.58 -12.13
N ARG A 109 4.58 5.82 -11.49
CA ARG A 109 4.46 6.65 -10.28
C ARG A 109 5.10 6.15 -8.98
N PRO A 110 5.02 4.87 -8.57
CA PRO A 110 5.69 4.41 -7.35
C PRO A 110 7.19 4.71 -7.34
N PHE A 111 7.87 4.60 -8.48
CA PHE A 111 9.32 4.75 -8.59
C PHE A 111 9.73 6.10 -9.21
N VAL A 112 8.91 7.14 -9.02
CA VAL A 112 9.35 8.53 -9.22
C VAL A 112 10.23 8.94 -8.05
N THR A 113 11.43 9.44 -8.36
CA THR A 113 12.37 9.96 -7.37
C THR A 113 11.85 11.25 -6.74
N LEU A 114 12.00 11.36 -5.43
CA LEU A 114 11.63 12.53 -4.65
C LEU A 114 12.89 13.28 -4.19
N PRO A 115 12.85 14.62 -4.09
CA PRO A 115 13.93 15.41 -3.53
C PRO A 115 13.94 15.32 -2.00
N ALA A 116 14.12 14.10 -1.47
CA ALA A 116 14.06 13.78 -0.05
C ALA A 116 15.24 12.90 0.35
N VAL A 117 15.58 12.95 1.64
CA VAL A 117 16.66 12.15 2.25
C VAL A 117 16.07 11.42 3.45
N ARG A 118 16.57 10.22 3.73
CA ARG A 118 16.20 9.46 4.93
C ARG A 118 17.02 9.98 6.11
N ASP A 119 16.37 10.30 7.23
CA ASP A 119 17.08 10.75 8.44
C ASP A 119 17.94 9.65 9.08
N SER A 120 17.55 8.39 8.91
CA SER A 120 18.29 7.22 9.42
C SER A 120 18.14 6.05 8.44
N PRO A 121 18.91 6.06 7.33
CA PRO A 121 18.79 5.04 6.31
C PRO A 121 19.32 3.70 6.81
N GLU A 122 18.49 2.66 6.76
CA GLU A 122 18.92 1.26 6.90
C GLU A 122 19.76 0.80 5.69
N TYR A 123 19.65 1.50 4.55
CA TYR A 123 20.43 1.29 3.33
C TYR A 123 20.55 2.59 2.51
N ASP A 124 21.58 2.68 1.67
CA ASP A 124 21.82 3.82 0.78
C ASP A 124 20.99 3.71 -0.52
N GLY A 125 20.39 4.82 -0.97
CA GLY A 125 19.55 4.87 -2.15
C GLY A 125 18.68 6.13 -2.27
N LEU A 126 18.16 6.33 -3.48
CA LEU A 126 17.19 7.39 -3.76
C LEU A 126 15.88 7.14 -3.01
N VAL A 127 15.20 8.21 -2.64
CA VAL A 127 13.86 8.13 -2.07
C VAL A 127 12.85 8.20 -3.20
N PHE A 128 11.97 7.21 -3.28
CA PHE A 128 10.89 7.13 -4.26
C PHE A 128 9.53 7.40 -3.62
N ASN A 129 8.51 7.68 -4.43
CA ASN A 129 7.15 7.86 -3.90
C ASN A 129 6.63 6.62 -3.17
N PHE A 130 7.02 5.43 -3.63
CA PHE A 130 6.77 4.16 -2.95
C PHE A 130 7.25 4.20 -1.49
N ASP A 131 8.46 4.69 -1.24
CA ASP A 131 9.04 4.77 0.12
C ASP A 131 8.18 5.63 1.05
N LEU A 132 7.74 6.78 0.53
CA LEU A 132 6.96 7.73 1.31
C LEU A 132 5.62 7.12 1.71
N ILE A 133 4.88 6.57 0.72
CA ILE A 133 3.57 5.98 0.98
C ILE A 133 3.71 4.74 1.87
N PHE A 134 4.66 3.86 1.56
CA PHE A 134 4.91 2.65 2.35
C PHE A 134 5.25 3.02 3.80
N SER A 135 6.14 3.98 4.02
CA SER A 135 6.51 4.45 5.36
C SER A 135 5.33 5.05 6.11
N ILE A 136 4.53 5.92 5.47
CA ILE A 136 3.37 6.55 6.11
C ILE A 136 2.34 5.50 6.53
N ILE A 137 1.97 4.58 5.64
CA ILE A 137 1.00 3.54 5.96
C ILE A 137 1.57 2.59 7.03
N THR A 138 2.81 2.16 6.89
CA THR A 138 3.41 1.16 7.79
C THR A 138 3.70 1.71 9.19
N ARG A 139 4.12 2.98 9.30
CA ARG A 139 4.68 3.54 10.55
C ARG A 139 3.81 4.60 11.21
N LYS A 140 2.94 5.28 10.45
CA LYS A 140 2.15 6.40 10.99
C LYS A 140 0.66 6.12 11.06
N ILE A 141 0.08 5.43 10.06
CA ILE A 141 -1.38 5.22 10.00
C ILE A 141 -1.75 3.80 10.42
N GLY A 142 -1.12 2.79 9.81
CA GLY A 142 -1.51 1.39 9.96
C GLY A 142 -1.25 0.81 11.35
N ILE A 143 -0.41 1.46 12.15
CA ILE A 143 -0.14 1.08 13.54
C ILE A 143 -1.39 1.12 14.44
N TYR A 144 -2.43 1.85 14.03
CA TYR A 144 -3.70 1.96 14.76
C TYR A 144 -4.73 0.90 14.36
N ALA A 145 -4.52 0.22 13.23
CA ALA A 145 -5.49 -0.73 12.70
C ALA A 145 -5.24 -2.16 13.17
N GLN A 146 -6.33 -2.93 13.19
CA GLN A 146 -6.27 -4.38 13.28
C GLN A 146 -5.78 -4.98 11.94
N PRO A 147 -5.31 -6.25 11.95
CA PRO A 147 -4.93 -6.91 10.71
C PRO A 147 -6.03 -6.89 9.66
N GLY A 148 -5.65 -6.62 8.43
CA GLY A 148 -6.59 -6.55 7.32
C GLY A 148 -5.94 -6.10 6.01
N ILE A 149 -6.79 -5.65 5.09
CA ILE A 149 -6.41 -5.26 3.74
C ILE A 149 -6.36 -3.73 3.66
N TRP A 150 -5.20 -3.22 3.26
CA TRP A 150 -4.97 -1.82 2.96
C TRP A 150 -4.93 -1.61 1.46
N VAL A 151 -5.65 -0.61 0.98
CA VAL A 151 -5.66 -0.25 -0.44
C VAL A 151 -5.35 1.24 -0.57
N CYS A 152 -4.32 1.58 -1.34
CA CYS A 152 -3.97 2.97 -1.62
C CYS A 152 -3.54 3.15 -3.08
N SER A 153 -3.41 4.40 -3.51
CA SER A 153 -2.89 4.73 -4.85
C SER A 153 -1.47 5.28 -4.74
N THR A 154 -0.64 4.99 -5.74
CA THR A 154 0.70 5.58 -5.88
C THR A 154 0.70 6.91 -6.64
N ASP A 155 -0.46 7.37 -7.15
CA ASP A 155 -0.56 8.60 -7.95
C ASP A 155 -0.58 9.87 -7.10
N ILE A 156 -0.60 9.72 -5.78
CA ILE A 156 -0.59 10.82 -4.82
C ILE A 156 0.74 10.82 -4.05
N VAL A 157 1.21 12.00 -3.72
CA VAL A 157 2.27 12.22 -2.72
C VAL A 157 1.54 12.73 -1.48
N VAL A 158 1.56 11.94 -0.40
CA VAL A 158 0.87 12.28 0.84
C VAL A 158 1.90 12.72 1.87
N SER A 159 1.59 13.79 2.60
CA SER A 159 2.29 14.16 3.82
C SER A 159 1.30 14.11 4.97
N VAL A 160 1.71 13.52 6.08
CA VAL A 160 0.93 13.47 7.32
C VAL A 160 1.76 14.10 8.44
N PRO A 161 1.12 14.72 9.45
CA PRO A 161 1.80 15.22 10.63
C PRO A 161 2.68 14.16 11.29
N ASP A 162 3.70 14.59 12.05
CA ASP A 162 4.56 13.67 12.80
C ASP A 162 3.84 13.06 14.00
N SER A 163 2.95 13.84 14.62
CA SER A 163 2.00 13.36 15.62
C SER A 163 0.62 13.22 14.99
N LEU A 164 0.17 11.97 14.82
CA LEU A 164 -1.16 11.64 14.35
C LEU A 164 -1.76 10.67 15.36
N ASP A 165 -2.94 10.98 15.90
CA ASP A 165 -3.70 10.08 16.77
C ASP A 165 -4.96 9.64 16.03
N LEU A 166 -5.01 8.36 15.67
CA LEU A 166 -6.15 7.73 15.00
C LEU A 166 -6.73 6.58 15.81
N GLU A 167 -6.39 6.46 17.11
CA GLU A 167 -6.78 5.31 17.93
C GLU A 167 -8.30 5.14 17.92
N THR A 168 -9.05 6.21 18.19
CA THR A 168 -10.52 6.20 18.15
C THR A 168 -11.09 5.99 16.74
N ALA A 169 -10.38 6.37 15.69
CA ALA A 169 -10.86 6.21 14.31
C ALA A 169 -10.80 4.75 13.83
N PHE A 170 -9.86 3.97 14.36
CA PHE A 170 -9.71 2.54 14.07
C PHE A 170 -10.31 1.63 15.14
N GLU A 171 -10.78 2.18 16.26
CA GLU A 171 -11.48 1.42 17.29
C GLU A 171 -12.77 0.82 16.73
N GLN A 172 -12.90 -0.51 16.81
CA GLN A 172 -14.09 -1.26 16.36
C GLN A 172 -14.54 -0.95 14.92
N CYS A 173 -13.59 -0.67 14.04
CA CYS A 173 -13.87 -0.32 12.65
C CYS A 173 -13.61 -1.50 11.71
N ASP A 174 -14.65 -1.96 11.00
CA ASP A 174 -14.51 -3.01 9.97
C ASP A 174 -13.92 -2.46 8.67
N VAL A 175 -14.29 -1.23 8.31
CA VAL A 175 -13.84 -0.54 7.10
C VAL A 175 -13.59 0.92 7.42
N CYS A 176 -12.33 1.33 7.34
CA CYS A 176 -11.91 2.72 7.53
C CYS A 176 -11.43 3.32 6.21
N VAL A 177 -11.77 4.59 5.99
CA VAL A 177 -11.23 5.39 4.90
C VAL A 177 -10.45 6.56 5.48
N VAL A 178 -9.20 6.71 5.07
CA VAL A 178 -8.40 7.91 5.35
C VAL A 178 -8.51 8.86 4.16
N SER A 179 -9.04 10.05 4.39
CA SER A 179 -9.18 11.09 3.37
C SER A 179 -8.53 12.40 3.81
N ILE A 180 -8.13 13.22 2.85
CA ILE A 180 -7.48 14.52 3.09
C ILE A 180 -8.42 15.62 2.60
N PRO A 181 -8.73 16.63 3.43
CA PRO A 181 -9.56 17.74 2.99
C PRO A 181 -8.87 18.51 1.86
N MET A 182 -9.62 18.77 0.79
CA MET A 182 -9.11 19.47 -0.40
C MET A 182 -10.09 20.56 -0.86
N SER A 183 -9.55 21.59 -1.52
CA SER A 183 -10.37 22.65 -2.09
C SER A 183 -11.29 22.11 -3.19
N PRO A 184 -12.52 22.65 -3.38
CA PRO A 184 -13.47 22.16 -4.38
C PRO A 184 -12.94 22.12 -5.82
N LYS A 185 -11.95 22.97 -6.14
CA LYS A 185 -11.32 23.00 -7.47
C LYS A 185 -10.57 21.69 -7.77
N LEU A 186 -9.93 21.09 -6.76
CA LEU A 186 -9.14 19.88 -6.90
C LEU A 186 -10.00 18.61 -6.83
N LEU A 187 -11.21 18.69 -6.25
CA LEU A 187 -12.10 17.53 -6.09
C LEU A 187 -12.60 16.93 -7.41
N ARG A 188 -12.55 17.67 -8.53
CA ARG A 188 -13.06 17.19 -9.83
C ARG A 188 -12.26 16.02 -10.42
N ASP A 189 -10.99 15.91 -10.02
CA ASP A 189 -10.05 14.94 -10.55
C ASP A 189 -9.82 13.76 -9.60
N HIS A 190 -10.54 13.72 -8.46
CA HIS A 190 -10.36 12.73 -7.39
C HIS A 190 -11.68 12.14 -6.89
N GLY A 191 -11.60 10.97 -6.25
CA GLY A 191 -12.74 10.42 -5.52
C GLY A 191 -13.08 11.29 -4.31
N VAL A 192 -14.37 11.56 -4.11
CA VAL A 192 -14.85 12.42 -3.02
C VAL A 192 -15.78 11.62 -2.13
N TYR A 193 -15.54 11.66 -0.83
CA TYR A 193 -16.48 11.18 0.17
C TYR A 193 -17.41 12.32 0.54
N LYS A 194 -18.71 12.09 0.37
CA LYS A 194 -19.74 13.01 0.85
C LYS A 194 -20.17 12.55 2.23
N LEU A 195 -19.73 13.30 3.24
CA LEU A 195 -20.15 13.07 4.61
C LEU A 195 -21.57 13.60 4.83
N ASP A 196 -22.32 12.94 5.69
CA ASP A 196 -23.61 13.41 6.17
C ASP A 196 -23.45 14.56 7.20
N SER A 197 -24.58 15.06 7.74
CA SER A 197 -24.57 16.14 8.74
C SER A 197 -23.86 15.79 10.05
N LYS A 198 -23.58 14.50 10.29
CA LYS A 198 -22.89 13.97 11.47
C LYS A 198 -21.43 13.64 11.18
N GLY A 199 -20.98 13.73 9.94
CA GLY A 199 -19.61 13.46 9.53
C GLY A 199 -19.34 11.99 9.17
N TYR A 200 -20.38 11.17 8.95
CA TYR A 200 -20.27 9.78 8.47
C TYR A 200 -20.42 9.69 6.95
#